data_AF-A0AAV6D381-F1
#
_entry.id   AF-A0AAV6D381-F1
#
_cell.length_a   1.000
_cell.length_b   1.000
_cell.length_c   1.000
_cell.angle_alpha   90.00
_cell.angle_beta   90.00
_cell.angle_gamma   90.00
#
_symmetry.space_group_name_H-M   'P 1'
#
loop_
_entity.id
_entity.type
_entity.pdbx_description
1 polymer ?
#
loop_
_entity_poly.entity_id
_entity_poly.type
_entity_poly.pdbx_seq_one_letter_code
_entity_poly.pdbx_strand_id
1 'polypeptide(L)'
;MPLYEYELCEGNCVVCGGKFTLQRPLSAPELTKCPACKKPVRKIISAFSTPHKLKPLSISDAKKAGFTVLKKVRKGEYEKQ
;
A
#
# COMPACT_ATOMS: atom_id res chain seq x y z
N MET A 1 -8.95 12.74 9.25
CA MET A 1 -10.16 12.07 8.75
C MET A 1 -9.72 11.04 7.71
N PRO A 2 -10.10 9.75 7.82
CA PRO A 2 -9.58 8.70 6.94
C PRO A 2 -10.06 8.89 5.49
N LEU A 3 -9.21 8.49 4.56
CA LEU A 3 -9.54 8.36 3.14
C LEU A 3 -10.03 6.93 2.89
N TYR A 4 -11.17 6.82 2.23
CA TYR A 4 -11.71 5.54 1.76
C TYR A 4 -11.74 5.53 0.24
N GLU A 5 -11.34 4.39 -0.33
CA GLU A 5 -11.38 4.12 -1.76
C GLU A 5 -12.58 3.26 -2.09
N TYR A 6 -13.25 3.57 -3.20
CA TYR A 6 -14.38 2.82 -3.70
C TYR A 6 -14.22 2.53 -5.19
N GLU A 7 -14.69 1.36 -5.61
CA GLU A 7 -14.76 0.92 -7.00
C GLU A 7 -16.22 0.59 -7.37
N LEU A 8 -16.57 0.84 -8.63
CA LEU A 8 -17.88 0.46 -9.16
C LEU A 8 -17.91 -1.03 -9.46
N CYS A 9 -18.97 -1.71 -9.02
CA CYS A 9 -19.18 -3.12 -9.33
C CYS A 9 -19.56 -3.32 -10.81
N GLU A 10 -20.33 -2.39 -11.37
CA GLU A 10 -20.98 -2.57 -12.67
C GLU A 10 -20.97 -1.30 -13.51
N GLY A 11 -20.44 -1.44 -14.73
CA GLY A 11 -20.44 -0.44 -15.77
C GLY A 11 -19.46 0.71 -15.55
N ASN A 12 -19.46 1.64 -16.52
CA ASN A 12 -18.62 2.81 -16.48
C ASN A 12 -19.39 4.03 -15.94
N CYS A 13 -18.66 4.90 -15.27
CA CYS A 13 -19.16 6.16 -14.75
C CYS A 13 -18.28 7.27 -15.31
N VAL A 14 -18.86 8.17 -16.11
CA VAL A 14 -18.11 9.25 -16.78
C VAL A 14 -17.44 10.18 -15.76
N VAL A 15 -18.10 10.40 -14.62
CA VAL A 15 -17.62 11.32 -13.57
C VAL A 15 -16.55 10.67 -12.69
N CYS A 16 -16.68 9.38 -12.40
CA CYS A 16 -15.86 8.70 -11.41
C CYS A 16 -14.83 7.72 -12.00
N GLY A 17 -14.80 7.51 -13.33
CA GLY A 17 -13.77 6.73 -14.01
C GLY A 17 -13.63 5.27 -13.57
N GLY A 18 -14.57 4.76 -12.76
CA GLY A 18 -14.54 3.43 -12.15
C GLY A 18 -14.00 3.39 -10.72
N LYS A 19 -13.16 4.35 -10.29
CA LYS A 19 -12.55 4.41 -8.95
C LYS A 19 -12.52 5.83 -8.42
N PHE A 20 -12.90 6.03 -7.16
CA PHE A 20 -12.85 7.35 -6.52
C PHE A 20 -12.50 7.26 -5.03
N THR A 21 -12.01 8.36 -4.48
CA THR A 21 -11.61 8.51 -3.08
C THR A 21 -12.56 9.49 -2.37
N LEU A 22 -12.90 9.19 -1.13
CA LEU A 22 -13.69 10.09 -0.27
C LEU A 22 -13.07 10.19 1.12
N GLN A 23 -13.03 11.40 1.67
CA GLN A 23 -12.76 11.61 3.08
C GLN A 23 -14.07 11.50 3.85
N ARG A 24 -14.17 10.53 4.78
CA ARG A 24 -15.36 10.35 5.64
C ARG A 24 -14.94 10.07 7.08
N PRO A 25 -15.77 10.39 8.07
CA PRO A 25 -15.51 10.00 9.45
C PRO A 25 -15.61 8.47 9.64
N LEU A 26 -14.91 7.94 10.63
CA LEU A 26 -14.83 6.49 10.89
C LEU A 26 -16.17 5.88 11.31
N SER A 27 -17.06 6.69 11.89
CA SER A 27 -18.41 6.31 12.32
C SER A 27 -19.43 6.21 11.17
N ALA A 28 -19.07 6.64 9.96
CA ALA A 28 -20.01 6.65 8.85
C ALA A 28 -20.12 5.27 8.20
N PRO A 29 -21.34 4.77 7.92
CA PRO A 29 -21.54 3.48 7.28
C PRO A 29 -21.01 3.47 5.85
N GLU A 30 -20.60 2.30 5.37
CA GLU A 30 -20.03 2.12 4.02
C GLU A 30 -21.02 2.56 2.94
N LEU A 31 -20.51 3.22 1.90
CA LEU A 31 -21.33 3.60 0.76
C LEU A 31 -21.65 2.37 -0.07
N THR A 32 -22.94 2.14 -0.33
CA THR A 32 -23.42 1.10 -1.26
C THR A 32 -23.69 1.65 -2.65
N LYS A 33 -23.87 2.97 -2.78
CA LYS A 33 -24.18 3.65 -4.05
C LYS A 33 -23.24 4.83 -4.29
N CYS A 34 -22.80 5.01 -5.53
CA CYS A 34 -22.05 6.19 -5.94
C CYS A 34 -22.93 7.45 -5.83
N PRO A 35 -22.46 8.56 -5.24
CA PRO A 35 -23.25 9.79 -5.12
C PRO A 35 -23.58 10.45 -6.47
N ALA A 36 -22.76 10.24 -7.51
CA ALA A 36 -22.97 10.83 -8.83
C ALA A 36 -23.88 9.98 -9.74
N CYS A 37 -23.61 8.68 -9.85
CA CYS A 37 -24.31 7.81 -10.80
C CYS A 37 -25.30 6.82 -10.14
N LYS A 38 -25.41 6.80 -8.80
CA LYS A 38 -26.27 5.90 -8.00
C LYS A 38 -26.02 4.39 -8.21
N LYS A 39 -24.99 4.03 -8.96
CA LYS A 39 -24.57 2.65 -9.23
C LYS A 39 -23.98 1.98 -7.98
N PRO A 40 -24.04 0.64 -7.89
CA PRO A 40 -23.47 -0.10 -6.77
C PRO A 40 -21.95 0.09 -6.70
N VAL A 41 -21.43 0.39 -5.51
CA VAL A 41 -19.99 0.53 -5.24
C VAL A 41 -19.56 -0.40 -4.12
N ARG A 42 -18.30 -0.83 -4.16
CA ARG A 42 -17.63 -1.60 -3.11
C ARG A 42 -16.45 -0.82 -2.58
N LYS A 43 -16.24 -0.91 -1.26
CA LYS A 43 -15.08 -0.32 -0.60
C LYS A 43 -13.85 -1.17 -0.88
N ILE A 44 -12.76 -0.52 -1.26
CA ILE A 44 -11.45 -1.14 -1.46
C ILE A 44 -10.57 -0.81 -0.26
N ILE A 45 -9.79 -1.80 0.16
CA ILE A 45 -8.66 -1.58 1.06
C ILE A 45 -7.53 -1.01 0.20
N SER A 46 -7.14 0.22 0.50
CA SER A 46 -6.07 0.89 -0.25
C SER A 46 -4.76 0.08 -0.17
N ALA A 47 -4.02 0.09 -1.26
CA ALA A 47 -2.70 -0.52 -1.27
C ALA A 47 -1.78 0.26 -0.32
N PHE A 48 -1.15 -0.44 0.62
CA PHE A 48 -0.15 0.17 1.47
C PHE A 48 1.19 0.23 0.72
N SER A 49 1.89 1.36 0.83
CA SER A 49 3.25 1.46 0.32
C SER A 49 4.17 0.64 1.23
N THR A 50 4.62 -0.52 0.76
CA THR A 50 5.74 -1.21 1.39
C THR A 50 7.01 -0.42 1.09
N PRO A 51 7.84 -0.08 2.09
CA PRO A 51 9.08 0.61 1.83
C PRO A 51 9.99 -0.29 1.00
N HIS A 52 10.06 -0.10 -0.32
CA HIS A 52 10.92 -0.92 -1.18
C HIS A 52 12.41 -0.58 -1.00
N LYS A 53 12.69 0.68 -0.65
CA LYS A 53 14.06 1.21 -0.45
C LYS A 53 14.51 1.19 1.03
N LEU A 54 13.56 1.27 1.97
CA LEU A 54 13.82 1.18 3.42
C LEU A 54 13.46 -0.21 3.99
N LYS A 55 13.54 -1.27 3.18
CA LYS A 55 13.39 -2.63 3.73
C LYS A 55 14.47 -2.85 4.79
N PRO A 56 14.15 -3.50 5.93
CA PRO A 56 15.17 -3.92 6.88
C PRO A 56 16.20 -4.77 6.14
N LEU A 57 17.49 -4.55 6.45
CA LEU A 57 18.59 -5.20 5.76
C LEU A 57 18.43 -6.72 5.78
N SER A 58 18.22 -7.33 4.62
CA SER A 58 18.18 -8.79 4.44
C SER A 58 19.53 -9.29 3.93
N ILE A 59 20.23 -10.07 4.77
CA ILE A 59 21.55 -10.65 4.44
C ILE A 59 21.44 -11.54 3.19
N SER A 60 20.35 -12.30 3.07
CA SER A 60 20.10 -13.19 1.94
C SER A 60 19.97 -12.45 0.61
N ASP A 61 19.28 -11.30 0.58
CA ASP A 61 19.12 -10.54 -0.67
C ASP A 61 20.39 -9.78 -1.01
N ALA A 62 21.12 -9.28 -0.01
CA ALA A 62 22.43 -8.67 -0.20
C ALA A 62 23.44 -9.65 -0.83
N LYS A 63 23.50 -10.90 -0.34
CA LYS A 63 24.33 -11.96 -0.94
C LYS A 63 23.92 -12.30 -2.36
N LYS A 64 22.61 -12.44 -2.62
CA LYS A 64 22.09 -12.70 -3.98
C LYS A 64 22.44 -11.59 -4.96
N ALA A 65 22.43 -10.34 -4.50
CA ALA A 65 22.85 -9.19 -5.27
C ALA A 65 24.39 -9.05 -5.40
N GLY A 66 25.18 -9.98 -4.85
CA GLY A 66 26.63 -10.01 -4.95
C GLY A 66 27.37 -9.13 -3.93
N PHE A 67 26.67 -8.58 -2.93
CA PHE A 67 27.31 -7.78 -1.89
C PHE A 67 28.03 -8.68 -0.87
N THR A 68 29.22 -8.23 -0.45
CA THR A 68 29.92 -8.83 0.69
C THR A 68 29.32 -8.30 1.98
N VAL A 69 28.66 -9.17 2.75
CA VAL A 69 28.05 -8.80 4.04
C VAL A 69 29.08 -9.00 5.14
N LEU A 70 29.36 -7.93 5.89
CA LEU A 70 30.30 -7.94 7.00
C LEU A 70 29.57 -7.65 8.31
N LYS A 71 29.79 -8.48 9.32
CA LYS A 71 29.31 -8.25 10.68
C LYS A 71 30.43 -7.65 11.51
N LYS A 72 30.14 -6.52 12.17
CA LYS A 72 31.09 -5.90 13.11
C LYS A 72 31.10 -6.69 14.42
N VAL A 73 32.25 -7.28 14.77
CA VAL A 73 32.40 -8.13 15.97
C VAL A 73 33.06 -7.36 17.12
N ARG A 74 34.03 -6.48 16.83
CA ARG A 74 34.68 -5.60 17.82
C ARG A 74 34.94 -4.20 17.26
N LYS A 75 35.61 -3.33 18.03
CA LYS A 75 36.06 -2.01 17.56
C LYS A 75 37.12 -2.19 16.46
N GLY A 76 36.67 -2.25 15.21
CA GLY A 76 37.53 -2.32 14.03
C GLY A 76 37.63 -3.70 13.38
N GLU A 77 37.10 -4.75 14.02
CA GLU A 77 37.11 -6.11 13.48
C GLU A 77 35.76 -6.45 12.83
N TYR A 78 35.82 -6.91 11.58
CA TYR A 78 34.68 -7.27 10.76
C TYR A 78 34.87 -8.69 10.24
N GLU A 79 33.87 -9.55 10.45
CA GLU A 79 33.85 -10.92 9.95
C GLU A 79 32.84 -11.07 8.80
N LYS A 80 33.14 -11.96 7.85
CA LYS A 80 32.23 -12.29 6.75
C LYS A 80 31.03 -13.07 7.30
N GLN A 81 29.82 -12.60 6.99
CA GLN A 81 28.56 -13.23 7.40
C GLN A 81 27.83 -13.85 6.23
#